data_AF-A0A432TV35-F1
#
_entry.id   AF-A0A432TV35-F1
#
_cell.length_a   1.000
_cell.length_b   1.000
_cell.length_c   1.000
_cell.angle_alpha   90.00
_cell.angle_beta   90.00
_cell.angle_gamma   90.00
#
_symmetry.space_group_name_H-M   'P 1'
#
loop_
_entity.id
_entity.type
_entity.pdbx_description
1 polymer ?
#
loop_
_entity_poly.entity_id
_entity_poly.type
_entity_poly.pdbx_seq_one_letter_code
_entity_poly.pdbx_strand_id
1 'polypeptide(L)' 'KVVKVSLVGIGMRSHAGIAAQMFEVLHQENINIQMISTSEIKISVVIAEKYLELAVRSLHSAFELDKE' A
#
# COMPACT_ATOMS: atom_id res chain seq x y z
N LYS A 1 9.11 5.42 15.58
CA LYS A 1 7.66 5.11 15.63
C LYS A 1 7.24 4.53 14.28
N VAL A 2 6.21 3.67 14.27
CA VAL A 2 5.74 2.95 13.09
C VAL A 2 4.27 3.22 12.84
N VAL A 3 3.84 3.11 11.59
CA VAL A 3 2.44 3.28 11.17
C VAL A 3 2.03 2.11 10.29
N LYS A 4 0.73 1.82 10.28
CA LYS A 4 0.13 0.81 9.41
C LYS A 4 -0.62 1.51 8.28
N VAL A 5 -0.28 1.18 7.04
CA VAL A 5 -0.99 1.61 5.84
C VAL A 5 -1.71 0.40 5.25
N SER A 6 -2.97 0.55 4.88
CA SER A 6 -3.79 -0.55 4.38
C SER A 6 -4.45 -0.19 3.06
N LEU A 7 -4.24 -1.02 2.05
CA LEU A 7 -5.04 -1.03 0.82
C LEU A 7 -6.28 -1.90 1.06
N VAL A 8 -7.47 -1.44 0.69
CA VAL A 8 -8.74 -2.16 0.89
C VAL A 8 -9.54 -2.16 -0.42
N GLY A 9 -10.10 -3.32 -0.80
CA GLY A 9 -10.86 -3.44 -2.04
C GLY A 9 -11.47 -4.82 -2.23
N ILE A 10 -12.69 -4.85 -2.77
CA ILE A 10 -13.34 -6.08 -3.22
C ILE A 10 -12.69 -6.55 -4.53
N GLY A 11 -12.22 -7.80 -4.57
CA GLY A 11 -11.59 -8.37 -5.78
C GLY A 11 -10.06 -8.43 -5.77
N MET A 12 -9.39 -8.21 -4.64
CA MET A 12 -7.93 -8.41 -4.52
C MET A 12 -7.50 -9.85 -4.83
N ARG A 13 -8.34 -10.84 -4.52
CA ARG A 13 -8.09 -12.26 -4.88
C ARG A 13 -8.17 -12.51 -6.39
N SER A 14 -9.03 -11.76 -7.08
CA SER A 14 -9.32 -11.96 -8.51
C SER A 14 -8.40 -11.15 -9.41
N HIS A 15 -7.83 -10.05 -8.89
CA HIS A 15 -6.89 -9.19 -9.60
C HIS A 15 -5.47 -9.49 -9.12
N ALA A 16 -4.86 -10.51 -9.74
CA ALA A 16 -3.45 -10.78 -9.55
C ALA A 16 -2.63 -9.54 -9.94
N GLY A 17 -1.83 -9.02 -9.01
CA GLY A 17 -0.96 -7.85 -9.25
C GLY A 17 -1.17 -6.68 -8.28
N ILE A 18 -2.28 -6.61 -7.56
CA ILE A 18 -2.54 -5.50 -6.61
C ILE A 18 -1.45 -5.40 -5.53
N ALA A 19 -1.05 -6.53 -4.93
CA ALA A 19 0.03 -6.56 -3.95
C ALA A 19 1.38 -6.16 -4.56
N ALA A 20 1.67 -6.66 -5.77
CA ALA A 20 2.92 -6.35 -6.48
C ALA A 20 3.01 -4.85 -6.79
N GLN A 21 1.92 -4.24 -7.29
CA GLN A 21 1.85 -2.81 -7.55
C GLN A 21 2.05 -1.99 -6.26
N MET A 22 1.41 -2.39 -5.15
CA MET A 22 1.62 -1.74 -3.85
C MET A 22 3.09 -1.76 -3.42
N PHE A 23 3.76 -2.91 -3.54
CA PHE A 23 5.16 -3.05 -3.15
C PHE A 23 6.11 -2.29 -4.07
N GLU A 24 5.82 -2.29 -5.38
CA GLU A 24 6.57 -1.52 -6.37
C GLU A 24 6.51 -0.01 -6.05
N VAL A 25 5.31 0.52 -5.79
CA VAL A 25 5.13 1.95 -5.44
C VAL A 25 5.92 2.32 -4.20
N LEU A 26 5.86 1.51 -3.14
CA LEU A 26 6.63 1.76 -1.92
C LEU A 26 8.14 1.64 -2.16
N HIS A 27 8.57 0.74 -3.04
CA HIS A 27 9.96 0.58 -3.41
C HIS A 27 10.51 1.80 -4.17
N GLN A 28 9.76 2.34 -5.14
CA GLN A 28 10.15 3.54 -5.90
C GLN A 28 10.36 4.76 -5.00
N GLU A 29 9.59 4.87 -3.92
CA GLU A 29 9.73 5.93 -2.91
C GLU A 29 10.81 5.63 -1.85
N ASN A 30 11.58 4.55 -2.01
CA ASN A 30 12.57 4.06 -1.04
C ASN A 30 12.00 3.82 0.37
N ILE A 31 10.76 3.34 0.45
CA ILE A 31 10.08 3.06 1.72
C ILE A 31 10.28 1.60 2.10
N ASN A 32 11.01 1.36 3.18
CA ASN A 32 11.20 0.01 3.71
C ASN A 32 9.93 -0.51 4.41
N ILE A 33 9.46 -1.70 3.98
CA ILE A 33 8.35 -2.42 4.58
C ILE A 33 8.87 -3.28 5.73
N GLN A 34 8.35 -3.07 6.93
CA GLN A 34 8.77 -3.80 8.14
C GLN A 34 7.93 -5.03 8.43
N MET A 35 6.66 -5.01 8.02
CA MET A 35 5.72 -6.12 8.21
C MET A 35 4.64 -6.06 7.13
N ILE A 36 4.18 -7.24 6.71
CA ILE A 36 3.07 -7.41 5.77
C ILE A 36 2.01 -8.29 6.45
N SER A 37 0.75 -7.90 6.34
CA SER A 37 -0.40 -8.69 6.79
C SER A 37 -1.53 -8.58 5.78
N THR A 38 -2.15 -9.69 5.41
CA THR A 38 -3.12 -9.77 4.30
C THR A 38 -4.40 -10.48 4.70
N SER A 39 -5.52 -10.07 4.11
CA SER A 39 -6.79 -10.81 4.05
C SER A 39 -7.31 -10.84 2.61
N GLU A 40 -8.47 -11.45 2.37
CA GLU A 40 -9.07 -11.55 1.02
C GLU A 40 -9.37 -10.20 0.36
N ILE A 41 -9.50 -9.13 1.15
CA ILE A 41 -9.89 -7.79 0.69
C ILE A 41 -8.97 -6.68 1.20
N LYS A 42 -7.86 -7.03 1.85
CA LYS A 42 -6.99 -6.05 2.52
C LYS A 42 -5.54 -6.47 2.50
N ILE A 43 -4.66 -5.54 2.15
CA ILE A 43 -3.21 -5.67 2.33
C ILE A 43 -2.78 -4.56 3.26
N SER A 44 -2.12 -4.92 4.35
CA SER A 44 -1.59 -3.98 5.33
C SER A 44 -0.08 -4.08 5.39
N VAL A 45 0.59 -2.94 5.36
CA VAL A 45 2.04 -2.83 5.54
C VAL A 45 2.34 -1.96 6.76
N VAL A 46 3.40 -2.31 7.48
CA VAL A 46 3.94 -1.46 8.55
C VAL A 46 5.20 -0.78 8.03
N ILE A 47 5.26 0.54 8.15
CA ILE A 47 6.36 1.38 7.69
C ILE A 47 6.77 2.39 8.78
N ALA A 48 7.91 3.06 8.59
CA ALA A 48 8.30 4.13 9.49
C ALA A 48 7.33 5.33 9.36
N GLU A 49 6.91 5.90 10.49
CA GLU A 49 5.89 6.98 10.54
C GLU A 49 6.24 8.19 9.66
N LYS A 50 7.54 8.51 9.51
CA LYS A 50 8.00 9.61 8.66
C LYS A 50 7.58 9.50 7.19
N TYR A 51 7.23 8.29 6.72
CA TYR A 51 6.78 8.03 5.36
C TYR A 51 5.26 8.00 5.20
N LEU A 52 4.49 8.25 6.27
CA LEU A 52 3.03 8.10 6.25
C LEU A 52 2.38 8.85 5.09
N GLU A 53 2.61 10.16 5.00
CA GLU A 53 1.97 11.00 3.96
C GLU A 53 2.44 10.63 2.55
N LEU A 54 3.73 10.34 2.38
CA LEU A 54 4.30 9.94 1.09
C LEU A 54 3.70 8.61 0.63
N ALA A 55 3.69 7.60 1.51
CA ALA A 55 3.13 6.29 1.21
C ALA A 55 1.65 6.38 0.83
N VAL A 56 0.85 7.13 1.58
CA VAL A 56 -0.59 7.28 1.31
C VAL A 56 -0.81 7.97 -0.04
N ARG A 57 -0.11 9.07 -0.33
CA ARG A 57 -0.23 9.80 -1.60
C ARG A 57 0.22 8.96 -2.79
N SER A 58 1.41 8.36 -2.74
CA SER A 58 1.93 7.56 -3.84
C SER A 58 1.03 6.35 -4.13
N LEU A 59 0.48 5.71 -3.09
CA LEU A 59 -0.50 4.62 -3.27
C LEU A 59 -1.82 5.14 -3.85
N HIS A 60 -2.36 6.25 -3.34
CA HIS A 60 -3.58 6.85 -3.89
C HIS A 60 -3.45 7.16 -5.39
N SER A 61 -2.34 7.80 -5.78
CA SER A 61 -2.09 8.13 -7.19
C SER A 61 -1.87 6.89 -8.04
N ALA A 62 -1.14 5.88 -7.54
CA ALA A 62 -0.87 4.65 -8.28
C ALA A 62 -2.13 3.80 -8.53
N PHE A 63 -3.12 3.86 -7.63
CA PHE A 63 -4.41 3.20 -7.78
C PHE A 63 -5.50 4.13 -8.34
N GLU A 64 -5.12 5.32 -8.83
CA GLU A 64 -6.01 6.33 -9.41
C GLU A 64 -7.18 6.77 -8.52
N LEU A 65 -7.02 6.67 -7.19
CA LEU A 65 -8.05 7.00 -6.21
C LEU A 65 -8.18 8.51 -5.96
N ASP A 66 -7.28 9.32 -6.50
CA ASP A 66 -7.32 10.79 -6.43
C ASP A 66 -8.35 11.41 -7.39
N LYS A 67 -8.98 10.60 -8.25
CA LYS A 67 -9.94 11.04 -9.28
C LYS A 67 -11.41 10.96 -8.84
N GLU A 68 -11.68 10.52 -7.61
CA GLU A 68 -12.99 10.57 -6.94
C GLU A 68 -13.02 11.68 -5.87
#